data_AF-G8CLL3-F1
#
_entry.id   AF-G8CLL3-F1
#
_cell.length_a   1.000
_cell.length_b   1.000
_cell.length_c   1.000
_cell.angle_alpha   90.00
_cell.angle_beta   90.00
_cell.angle_gamma   90.00
#
_symmetry.space_group_name_H-M   'P 1'
#
loop_
_entity.id
_entity.type
_entity.pdbx_description
1 polymer ?
#
loop_
_entity_poly.entity_id
_entity_poly.type
_entity_poly.pdbx_seq_one_letter_code
_entity_poly.pdbx_strand_id
1 'polypeptide(L)'
;GQFFKKPLECLTLAYYLPQNAGDIARKFIKDQQLLSFIDAECFIVSTVNALKTPMINASMVLCDRHFGGINYPVGGVGGIAVSLANGLVEKGSAIRYKANVTNVILENGKAV
;
A
#
# COMPACT_ATOMS: atom_id res chain seq x y z
N GLY A 1 -15.22 -19.38 7.87
CA GLY A 1 -14.72 -18.07 7.41
C GLY A 1 -14.26 -17.24 8.59
N GLN A 2 -13.42 -16.23 8.36
CA GLN A 2 -12.83 -15.40 9.43
C GLN A 2 -13.88 -14.68 10.30
N PHE A 3 -15.03 -14.31 9.72
CA PHE A 3 -16.16 -13.69 10.44
C PHE A 3 -16.62 -14.51 11.65
N PHE A 4 -16.77 -15.83 11.52
CA PHE A 4 -17.24 -16.68 12.63
C PHE A 4 -16.19 -16.84 13.74
N LYS A 5 -14.91 -16.58 13.43
CA LYS A 5 -13.83 -16.61 14.43
C LYS A 5 -13.72 -15.27 15.17
N LYS A 6 -14.02 -14.15 14.48
CA LYS A 6 -13.79 -12.78 14.95
C LYS A 6 -14.89 -11.81 14.48
N PRO A 7 -16.15 -12.02 14.90
CA PRO A 7 -17.29 -11.30 14.34
C PRO A 7 -17.27 -9.81 14.69
N LEU A 8 -16.87 -9.46 15.92
CA LEU A 8 -16.79 -8.08 16.37
C LEU A 8 -15.73 -7.28 15.61
N GLU A 9 -14.55 -7.85 15.40
CA GLU A 9 -13.50 -7.19 14.62
C GLU A 9 -13.91 -7.03 13.15
N CYS A 10 -14.57 -8.04 12.56
CA CYS A 10 -15.09 -7.93 11.20
C CYS A 10 -16.17 -6.85 11.05
N LEU A 11 -17.09 -6.73 12.00
CA LEU A 11 -18.10 -5.67 12.00
C LEU A 11 -17.48 -4.29 12.23
N THR A 12 -16.49 -4.21 13.10
CA THR A 12 -15.72 -2.97 13.34
C THR A 12 -15.03 -2.52 12.05
N LEU A 13 -14.37 -3.45 11.36
CA LEU A 13 -13.74 -3.17 10.07
C LEU A 13 -14.78 -2.73 9.03
N ALA A 14 -15.91 -3.43 8.94
CA ALA A 14 -17.00 -3.08 8.02
C ALA A 14 -17.52 -1.64 8.24
N TYR A 15 -17.56 -1.18 9.50
CA TYR A 15 -17.93 0.19 9.83
C TYR A 15 -16.91 1.25 9.37
N TYR A 16 -15.61 0.93 9.42
CA TYR A 16 -14.55 1.87 9.02
C TYR A 16 -14.23 1.83 7.52
N LEU A 17 -14.47 0.71 6.84
CA LEU A 17 -14.20 0.53 5.41
C LEU A 17 -14.77 1.62 4.49
N PRO A 18 -16.03 2.08 4.63
CA PRO A 18 -16.58 3.10 3.74
C PRO A 18 -16.09 4.53 4.05
N GLN A 19 -15.35 4.75 5.14
CA GLN A 19 -14.90 6.07 5.53
C GLN A 19 -13.65 6.47 4.75
N ASN A 20 -13.65 7.69 4.20
CA ASN A 20 -12.52 8.24 3.46
C ASN A 20 -11.86 9.41 4.20
N ALA A 21 -10.60 9.67 3.85
CA ALA A 21 -9.80 10.72 4.48
C ALA A 21 -10.40 12.12 4.29
N GLY A 22 -10.99 12.39 3.12
CA GLY A 22 -11.51 13.69 2.75
C GLY A 22 -12.72 14.12 3.58
N ASP A 23 -13.70 13.22 3.77
CA ASP A 23 -14.91 13.48 4.55
C ASP A 23 -14.59 13.61 6.03
N ILE A 24 -13.70 12.75 6.55
CA ILE A 24 -13.24 12.83 7.94
C ILE A 24 -12.49 14.14 8.17
N ALA A 25 -11.57 14.53 7.28
CA ALA A 25 -10.85 15.81 7.41
C ALA A 25 -11.82 17.00 7.45
N ARG A 26 -12.78 17.07 6.52
CA ARG A 26 -13.77 18.17 6.44
C ARG A 26 -14.73 18.24 7.61
N LYS A 27 -14.93 17.13 8.33
CA LYS A 27 -15.69 17.11 9.59
C LYS A 27 -15.01 17.95 10.68
N PHE A 28 -13.68 17.87 10.78
CA PHE A 28 -12.92 18.49 11.87
C PHE A 28 -12.14 19.75 11.46
N ILE A 29 -11.86 19.94 10.18
CA ILE A 29 -11.03 21.02 9.64
C ILE A 29 -11.88 21.93 8.75
N LYS A 30 -11.75 23.25 8.92
CA LYS A 30 -12.43 24.27 8.11
C LYS A 30 -11.50 25.11 7.25
N ASP A 31 -10.21 25.16 7.61
CA ASP A 31 -9.20 25.85 6.85
C ASP A 31 -9.02 25.21 5.46
N GLN A 32 -9.22 26.01 4.40
CA GLN A 32 -9.20 25.51 3.03
C GLN A 32 -7.80 25.19 2.53
N GLN A 33 -6.76 25.87 3.03
CA GLN A 33 -5.39 25.54 2.67
C GLN A 33 -4.99 24.20 3.27
N LEU A 34 -5.35 23.94 4.52
CA LEU A 34 -5.09 22.68 5.18
C LEU A 34 -5.85 21.51 4.52
N LEU A 35 -7.12 21.72 4.12
CA LEU A 35 -7.86 20.72 3.37
C LEU A 35 -7.24 20.44 1.99
N SER A 36 -6.78 21.48 1.29
CA SER A 36 -6.09 21.33 0.00
C SER A 36 -4.76 20.58 0.16
N PHE A 37 -4.04 20.82 1.25
CA PHE A 37 -2.84 20.08 1.60
C PHE A 37 -3.13 18.59 1.81
N ILE A 38 -4.19 18.25 2.55
CA ILE A 38 -4.62 16.85 2.75
C ILE A 38 -5.01 16.19 1.43
N ASP A 39 -5.75 16.90 0.57
CA ASP A 39 -6.12 16.39 -0.76
C ASP A 39 -4.88 16.12 -1.62
N ALA A 40 -3.89 17.00 -1.59
CA ALA A 40 -2.63 16.85 -2.31
C ALA A 40 -1.79 15.67 -1.77
N GLU A 41 -1.66 15.53 -0.45
CA GLU A 41 -0.95 14.43 0.19
C GLU A 41 -1.56 13.07 -0.17
N CYS A 42 -2.89 12.95 -0.12
CA CYS A 42 -3.58 11.75 -0.55
C CYS A 42 -3.26 11.41 -2.01
N PHE A 43 -3.25 12.41 -2.90
CA PHE A 43 -2.95 12.20 -4.31
C PHE A 43 -1.49 11.80 -4.54
N ILE A 44 -0.53 12.48 -3.92
CA ILE A 44 0.91 12.19 -4.06
C ILE A 44 1.22 10.74 -3.71
N VAL A 45 0.55 10.21 -2.68
CA VAL A 45 0.90 8.91 -2.13
C VAL A 45 0.05 7.77 -2.71
N SER A 46 -1.21 8.03 -3.05
CA SER A 46 -2.15 7.00 -3.48
C SER A 46 -2.67 7.16 -4.91
N THR A 47 -2.29 8.23 -5.61
CA THR A 47 -2.79 8.61 -6.96
C THR A 47 -4.30 8.84 -7.04
N VAL A 48 -4.98 8.93 -5.88
CA VAL A 48 -6.41 9.25 -5.77
C VAL A 48 -6.62 10.40 -4.78
N ASN A 49 -7.72 11.14 -4.94
CA ASN A 49 -8.05 12.25 -4.04
C ASN A 49 -8.49 11.75 -2.66
N ALA A 50 -8.48 12.62 -1.65
CA ALA A 50 -8.80 12.24 -0.28
C ALA A 50 -10.22 11.66 -0.11
N LEU A 51 -11.18 12.07 -0.95
CA LEU A 51 -12.55 11.52 -0.96
C LEU A 51 -12.63 10.06 -1.40
N LYS A 52 -11.58 9.55 -2.07
CA LYS A 52 -11.46 8.16 -2.51
C LYS A 52 -10.38 7.39 -1.77
N THR A 53 -9.60 8.04 -0.91
CA THR A 53 -8.59 7.39 -0.07
C THR A 53 -9.26 6.84 1.20
N PRO A 54 -9.24 5.52 1.43
CA PRO A 54 -9.76 4.95 2.68
C PRO A 54 -9.04 5.56 3.89
N MET A 55 -9.80 6.01 4.90
CA MET A 55 -9.24 6.69 6.08
C MET A 55 -8.23 5.81 6.83
N ILE A 56 -8.51 4.50 6.89
CA ILE A 56 -7.64 3.51 7.54
C ILE A 56 -6.27 3.38 6.86
N ASN A 57 -6.20 3.63 5.54
CA ASN A 57 -4.93 3.61 4.81
C ASN A 57 -4.21 4.96 4.92
N ALA A 58 -4.97 6.06 4.88
CA ALA A 58 -4.41 7.41 4.97
C ALA A 58 -3.67 7.64 6.29
N SER A 59 -4.23 7.19 7.42
CA SER A 59 -3.61 7.40 8.74
C SER A 59 -2.26 6.70 8.86
N MET A 60 -2.17 5.42 8.48
CA MET A 60 -0.93 4.64 8.52
C MET A 60 0.15 5.33 7.68
N VAL A 61 -0.18 5.68 6.44
CA VAL A 61 0.83 6.18 5.51
C VAL A 61 1.29 7.60 5.84
N LEU A 62 0.38 8.48 6.27
CA LEU A 62 0.73 9.83 6.70
C LEU A 62 1.60 9.80 7.97
N CYS A 63 1.25 8.95 8.94
CA CYS A 63 2.03 8.78 10.16
C CYS A 63 3.40 8.19 9.88
N ASP A 64 3.48 7.07 9.15
CA ASP A 64 4.74 6.39 8.85
C ASP A 64 5.70 7.32 8.11
N ARG A 65 5.20 8.15 7.20
CA ARG A 65 6.03 9.12 6.48
C ARG A 65 6.46 10.29 7.37
N HIS A 66 5.61 10.73 8.28
CA HIS A 66 5.94 11.81 9.22
C HIS A 66 7.03 11.37 10.21
N PHE A 67 6.94 10.15 10.74
CA PHE A 67 7.90 9.63 11.72
C PHE A 67 9.14 8.99 11.10
N GLY A 68 8.98 8.24 10.00
CA GLY A 68 10.06 7.51 9.32
C GLY A 68 10.82 8.33 8.29
N GLY A 69 10.27 9.47 7.87
CA GLY A 69 10.86 10.33 6.83
C GLY A 69 10.84 9.72 5.43
N ILE A 70 11.54 10.36 4.50
CA ILE A 70 11.71 9.89 3.12
C ILE A 70 13.20 9.67 2.89
N ASN A 71 13.55 8.43 2.52
CA ASN A 71 14.93 8.02 2.29
C ASN A 71 15.14 7.68 0.81
N TYR A 72 16.27 8.14 0.26
CA TYR A 72 16.66 7.86 -1.11
C TYR A 72 17.83 6.87 -1.11
N PRO A 73 17.72 5.70 -1.76
CA PRO A 73 18.80 4.75 -1.82
C PRO A 73 19.99 5.33 -2.60
N VAL A 74 21.20 5.07 -2.11
CA VAL A 74 22.43 5.42 -2.82
C VAL A 74 22.44 4.74 -4.19
N GLY A 75 22.65 5.51 -5.25
CA GLY A 75 22.58 5.02 -6.64
C GLY A 75 21.17 4.96 -7.23
N GLY A 76 20.14 5.44 -6.51
CA GLY A 76 18.76 5.50 -6.99
C GLY A 76 17.98 4.20 -6.82
N VAL A 77 16.68 4.24 -7.14
CA VAL A 77 15.72 3.17 -6.80
C VAL A 77 16.09 1.83 -7.45
N GLY A 78 16.76 1.87 -8.61
CA GLY A 78 17.23 0.68 -9.31
C GLY A 78 18.22 -0.15 -8.49
N GLY A 79 18.97 0.46 -7.57
CA GLY A 79 19.92 -0.23 -6.69
C GLY A 79 19.25 -1.25 -5.77
N ILE A 80 18.00 -1.03 -5.36
CA ILE A 80 17.23 -1.97 -4.53
C ILE A 80 16.95 -3.24 -5.33
N ALA A 81 16.45 -3.11 -6.57
CA ALA A 81 16.14 -4.24 -7.43
C ALA A 81 17.39 -5.06 -7.78
N VAL A 82 18.51 -4.38 -8.07
CA VAL A 82 19.81 -5.04 -8.34
C VAL A 82 20.30 -5.80 -7.11
N SER A 83 20.27 -5.17 -5.93
CA SER A 83 20.69 -5.81 -4.68
C SER A 83 19.87 -7.05 -4.36
N LEU A 84 18.55 -6.99 -4.56
CA LEU A 84 17.67 -8.14 -4.37
C LEU A 84 17.98 -9.27 -5.36
N ALA A 85 18.13 -8.95 -6.66
CA ALA A 85 18.43 -9.94 -7.68
C ALA A 85 19.78 -10.64 -7.42
N ASN A 86 20.81 -9.88 -7.03
CA ASN A 86 22.12 -10.42 -6.68
C ASN A 86 22.03 -11.33 -5.45
N GLY A 87 21.35 -10.90 -4.38
CA GLY A 87 21.18 -11.70 -3.18
C GLY A 87 20.47 -13.04 -3.44
N LEU A 88 19.49 -13.06 -4.34
CA LEU A 88 18.82 -14.30 -4.76
C LEU A 88 19.79 -15.24 -5.50
N VAL A 89 20.60 -14.71 -6.42
CA VAL A 89 21.62 -15.50 -7.16
C VAL A 89 22.69 -16.04 -6.21
N GLU A 90 23.17 -15.24 -5.26
CA GLU A 90 24.14 -15.64 -4.23
C GLU A 90 23.61 -16.77 -3.33
N LYS A 91 22.28 -16.83 -3.14
CA LYS A 91 21.60 -17.94 -2.43
C LYS A 91 21.27 -19.13 -3.33
N GLY A 92 21.80 -19.18 -4.55
CA GLY A 92 21.64 -20.30 -5.49
C GLY A 92 20.38 -20.24 -6.36
N SER A 93 19.67 -19.11 -6.37
CA SER A 93 18.50 -18.93 -7.26
C SER A 93 18.92 -18.56 -8.69
N ALA A 94 18.00 -18.71 -9.64
CA ALA A 94 18.18 -18.24 -11.01
C ALA A 94 17.16 -17.13 -11.34
N ILE A 95 17.64 -16.00 -11.85
CA ILE A 95 16.78 -14.90 -12.34
C ILE A 95 16.70 -15.00 -13.87
N ARG A 96 15.48 -15.07 -14.42
CA ARG A 96 15.23 -15.17 -15.86
C ARG A 96 14.61 -13.86 -16.37
N TYR A 97 15.36 -13.14 -17.19
CA TYR A 97 14.87 -11.92 -17.83
C TYR A 97 14.14 -12.22 -19.14
N LYS A 98 13.22 -11.33 -19.54
CA LYS A 98 12.43 -11.46 -20.77
C LYS A 98 11.64 -12.78 -20.85
N ALA A 99 11.30 -13.35 -19.69
CA ALA A 99 10.59 -14.62 -19.56
C ALA A 99 9.12 -14.34 -19.21
N ASN A 100 8.32 -13.92 -20.20
CA ASN A 100 6.90 -13.66 -19.99
C ASN A 100 6.17 -14.97 -19.63
N VAL A 101 5.55 -15.02 -18.46
CA VAL A 101 4.72 -16.16 -18.04
C VAL A 101 3.40 -16.13 -18.81
N THR A 102 3.07 -17.22 -19.51
CA THR A 102 1.85 -17.30 -20.34
C THR A 102 0.77 -18.20 -19.73
N ASN A 103 1.17 -19.18 -18.91
CA ASN A 103 0.28 -20.12 -18.25
C ASN A 103 0.81 -20.45 -16.86
N VAL A 104 -0.11 -20.78 -15.96
CA VAL A 104 0.20 -21.44 -14.68
C VAL A 104 -0.34 -22.86 -14.78
N ILE A 105 0.52 -23.86 -14.61
CA ILE A 105 0.16 -25.27 -14.73
C ILE A 105 -0.32 -25.76 -13.37
N LEU A 106 -1.42 -26.51 -13.35
CA LEU A 106 -1.96 -27.12 -12.14
C LEU A 106 -1.99 -28.64 -12.30
N GLU A 107 -1.54 -29.36 -11.28
CA GLU A 107 -1.71 -30.80 -11.14
C GLU A 107 -2.42 -31.09 -9.81
N ASN A 108 -3.49 -31.88 -9.85
CA ASN A 108 -4.29 -32.23 -8.67
C ASN A 108 -4.71 -31.00 -7.83
N GLY A 109 -5.01 -29.88 -8.50
CA GLY A 109 -5.40 -28.62 -7.86
C GLY A 109 -4.27 -27.82 -7.22
N LYS A 110 -3.00 -28.15 -7.50
CA LYS A 110 -1.82 -27.42 -7.01
C LYS A 110 -0.96 -26.91 -8.16
N ALA A 111 -0.39 -25.71 -8.01
CA ALA A 111 0.57 -25.18 -8.96
C ALA A 111 1.85 -26.03 -8.99
N VAL A 112 2.35 -26.29 -10.19
CA VAL A 112 3.60 -27.02 -10.47
C VAL A 112 4.50 -26.23 -11.41
#